data_AF-A0A8S1KYN9-F1
#
_entry.id   AF-A0A8S1KYN9-F1
#
_cell.length_a   1.000
_cell.length_b   1.000
_cell.length_c   1.000
_cell.angle_alpha   90.00
_cell.angle_beta   90.00
_cell.angle_gamma   90.00
#
_symmetry.space_group_name_H-M   'P 1'
#
loop_
_entity.id
_entity.type
_entity.pdbx_description
1 polymer ?
#
loop_
_entity_poly.entity_id
_entity_poly.type
_entity_poly.pdbx_seq_one_letter_code
_entity_poly.pdbx_strand_id
1 'polypeptide(L)'
;MAEQEKNLDPPDYQPDQDQQPLKQDLDNNQILDQEGQQQTQKYSETNPMGSVLNQVYYEEDPKLMRRDVKKKIKKQQKEQKLISARRLKRLLRKKPVDKVRLAYQAYFFIVSLAVLALSILSYRDQTVYEGDYQQFLDNMGSYVIDDIQFTYTNKNCKSQFGDEYSSLYEYYWPGTMIGCDCSEGFNFDLLQDQNIRNIDDFFKQSFMLGRVCSQEMTTRNCNTVDEQQPKVFNSWNDGSYGRPFVLCARRNTGISIQTNQSYCESENKTICGTGDNKFCVPSDMSCPISDIGFTTNPNFQNLRKLNDTKIGNIYDLGKGFYFYYLKNTSNLPLVEFRVTESDKVCRRNKNQNISPNRIDYPLMTDRRKQCENTDPLFKLIHSIDEEQYYLSNNVIYLQDKLPYFNIDTKYNWTMHSKTYIPWAPQCRGQLFDDVIHEGGTLFFVYISLRVQLGVTITYFIVIGLIFNIVGTMTACNFAWSCMATRPESQYNYIFFIEIGFKMVLQIAEIIVICVSFAIIDSKRLVIKDVNDNQCVSDPVSDYLFTNLENDLTKFAWSYNLANLVIFAVTLILDLIIIKHSLNQGHHHGAKKHHEKGEHQELDIGSNGESINQQDVKSDQKLQAKSDILQSPQ
;
A
#
# COMPACT_ATOMS: atom_id res chain seq x y z
N MET A 1 -46.92 28.93 16.19
CA MET A 1 -47.40 28.20 17.38
C MET A 1 -46.28 28.26 18.39
N ALA A 2 -46.55 28.90 19.52
CA ALA A 2 -45.60 29.18 20.58
C ALA A 2 -45.59 28.04 21.60
N GLU A 3 -44.48 27.96 22.34
CA GLU A 3 -44.28 27.29 23.63
C GLU A 3 -44.36 25.76 23.70
N GLN A 4 -43.19 25.12 23.77
CA GLN A 4 -42.86 24.17 24.86
C GLN A 4 -41.34 23.94 24.90
N GLU A 5 -40.66 24.71 25.75
CA GLU A 5 -39.41 24.28 26.37
C GLU A 5 -39.76 23.43 27.59
N LYS A 6 -39.09 22.28 27.77
CA LYS A 6 -38.44 21.93 29.05
C LYS A 6 -37.61 20.65 28.97
N ASN A 7 -36.36 20.81 29.42
CA ASN A 7 -35.56 19.86 30.19
C ASN A 7 -35.23 18.50 29.56
N LEU A 8 -34.06 18.44 28.91
CA LEU A 8 -33.17 17.28 29.04
C LEU A 8 -31.75 17.80 29.28
N ASP A 9 -31.19 17.43 30.42
CA ASP A 9 -29.78 17.63 30.76
C ASP A 9 -28.87 16.97 29.70
N PRO A 10 -27.67 17.53 29.43
CA PRO A 10 -26.74 16.93 28.49
C PRO A 10 -26.20 15.60 29.06
N PRO A 11 -26.15 14.51 28.27
CA PRO A 11 -25.49 13.30 28.72
C PRO A 11 -23.98 13.52 28.86
N ASP A 12 -23.45 13.09 30.01
CA ASP A 12 -22.02 13.03 30.31
C ASP A 12 -21.27 12.27 29.21
N TYR A 13 -20.28 12.93 28.63
CA TYR A 13 -19.38 12.38 27.63
C TYR A 13 -18.30 11.55 28.35
N GLN A 14 -18.44 10.22 28.37
CA GLN A 14 -17.36 9.31 28.73
C GLN A 14 -16.53 8.97 27.48
N PRO A 15 -15.21 9.18 27.48
CA PRO A 15 -14.34 8.70 26.41
C PRO A 15 -14.12 7.19 26.58
N ASP A 16 -14.45 6.41 25.54
CA ASP A 16 -14.15 4.98 25.45
C ASP A 16 -12.63 4.76 25.51
N GLN A 17 -12.14 4.33 26.67
CA GLN A 17 -10.89 3.61 26.83
C GLN A 17 -11.19 2.11 26.85
N ASP A 18 -10.60 1.38 25.90
CA ASP A 18 -9.95 0.07 26.07
C ASP A 18 -10.10 -0.82 24.82
N GLN A 19 -9.16 -0.68 23.89
CA GLN A 19 -8.77 -1.79 23.03
C GLN A 19 -7.75 -2.65 23.77
N GLN A 20 -8.20 -3.71 24.42
CA GLN A 20 -7.32 -4.82 24.81
C GLN A 20 -7.04 -5.73 23.60
N PRO A 21 -5.79 -6.16 23.40
CA PRO A 21 -5.45 -7.12 22.35
C PRO A 21 -5.95 -8.53 22.72
N LEU A 22 -6.63 -9.16 21.76
CA LEU A 22 -7.13 -10.53 21.82
C LEU A 22 -5.97 -11.51 22.15
N LYS A 23 -6.10 -12.22 23.27
CA LYS A 23 -5.27 -13.39 23.61
C LYS A 23 -5.55 -14.51 22.60
N GLN A 24 -4.50 -15.00 21.96
CA GLN A 24 -4.49 -16.29 21.26
C GLN A 24 -4.36 -17.41 22.30
N ASP A 25 -5.45 -18.12 22.56
CA ASP A 25 -5.42 -19.44 23.18
C ASP A 25 -5.07 -20.47 22.11
N LEU A 26 -3.97 -21.19 22.34
CA LEU A 26 -3.68 -22.47 21.71
C LEU A 26 -4.57 -23.51 22.39
N ASP A 27 -5.45 -24.17 21.64
CA ASP A 27 -5.80 -25.55 21.94
C ASP A 27 -5.98 -26.38 20.67
N ASN A 28 -5.23 -27.48 20.63
CA ASN A 28 -5.31 -28.54 19.65
C ASN A 28 -6.60 -29.34 19.84
N ASN A 29 -7.32 -29.64 18.76
CA ASN A 29 -7.78 -30.99 18.40
C ASN A 29 -8.80 -30.94 17.26
N GLN A 30 -8.53 -31.69 16.19
CA GLN A 30 -9.45 -32.48 15.35
C GLN A 30 -8.64 -32.93 14.12
N ILE A 31 -8.23 -34.20 14.02
CA ILE A 31 -8.99 -35.31 13.41
C ILE A 31 -9.62 -34.88 12.08
N LEU A 32 -9.01 -35.29 10.98
CA LEU A 32 -9.73 -35.62 9.76
C LEU A 32 -8.99 -36.72 8.98
N ASP A 33 -9.75 -37.78 8.69
CA ASP A 33 -9.44 -38.87 7.79
C ASP A 33 -9.17 -38.39 6.36
N GLN A 34 -8.30 -39.11 5.65
CA GLN A 34 -8.38 -39.21 4.19
C GLN A 34 -7.87 -40.58 3.74
N GLU A 35 -8.82 -41.45 3.41
CA GLU A 35 -8.66 -42.54 2.46
C GLU A 35 -8.46 -41.96 1.04
N GLY A 36 -7.73 -42.69 0.19
CA GLY A 36 -8.09 -42.74 -1.22
C GLY A 36 -6.96 -42.53 -2.24
N GLN A 37 -6.53 -43.66 -2.80
CA GLN A 37 -6.14 -43.86 -4.21
C GLN A 37 -4.78 -43.33 -4.67
N GLN A 38 -3.85 -44.28 -4.88
CA GLN A 38 -2.95 -44.21 -6.03
C GLN A 38 -2.90 -45.53 -6.78
N GLN A 39 -2.90 -45.36 -8.10
CA GLN A 39 -3.14 -46.30 -9.16
C GLN A 39 -2.00 -47.28 -9.42
N THR A 40 -2.43 -48.43 -9.92
CA THR A 40 -1.73 -49.49 -10.63
C THR A 40 -1.05 -49.03 -11.92
N GLN A 41 0.13 -49.59 -12.21
CA GLN A 41 0.50 -50.32 -13.44
C GLN A 41 1.99 -50.73 -13.34
N LYS A 42 2.35 -52.03 -13.30
CA LYS A 42 2.44 -53.05 -14.38
C LYS A 42 3.90 -53.18 -14.85
N TYR A 43 4.54 -54.31 -14.56
CA TYR A 43 5.34 -55.12 -15.51
C TYR A 43 5.63 -56.50 -14.89
N SER A 44 5.83 -57.47 -15.78
CA SER A 44 5.55 -58.90 -15.65
C SER A 44 6.83 -59.75 -15.76
N GLU A 45 6.66 -61.06 -15.50
CA GLU A 45 7.52 -62.23 -15.80
C GLU A 45 8.64 -62.56 -14.79
N THR A 46 8.90 -63.81 -14.36
CA THR A 46 8.47 -65.16 -14.78
C THR A 46 8.67 -66.18 -13.63
N ASN A 47 7.87 -67.26 -13.66
CA ASN A 47 7.81 -68.47 -12.79
C ASN A 47 9.03 -69.44 -12.97
N PRO A 48 9.11 -70.65 -12.34
CA PRO A 48 8.69 -71.13 -10.99
C PRO A 48 9.67 -72.15 -10.33
N MET A 49 9.20 -72.77 -9.24
CA MET A 49 9.52 -74.10 -8.68
C MET A 49 10.61 -74.24 -7.59
N GLY A 50 10.18 -74.81 -6.45
CA GLY A 50 10.99 -75.80 -5.74
C GLY A 50 10.87 -75.84 -4.21
N SER A 51 10.07 -76.79 -3.72
CA SER A 51 10.36 -77.64 -2.53
C SER A 51 10.21 -77.09 -1.10
N VAL A 52 9.08 -77.43 -0.48
CA VAL A 52 8.95 -78.35 0.69
C VAL A 52 10.08 -78.35 1.74
N LEU A 53 9.78 -78.01 3.01
CA LEU A 53 9.64 -78.96 4.14
C LEU A 53 9.40 -78.22 5.49
N ASN A 54 8.47 -78.77 6.28
CA ASN A 54 8.14 -78.59 7.70
C ASN A 54 9.11 -77.83 8.63
N GLN A 55 8.58 -77.08 9.60
CA GLN A 55 8.66 -77.44 11.04
C GLN A 55 7.98 -76.44 12.00
N VAL A 56 7.09 -76.98 12.82
CA VAL A 56 7.02 -76.88 14.30
C VAL A 56 6.79 -75.51 14.95
N TYR A 57 5.61 -75.40 15.56
CA TYR A 57 5.23 -74.46 16.62
C TYR A 57 6.18 -74.51 17.81
N TYR A 58 6.64 -73.33 18.26
CA TYR A 58 6.98 -73.09 19.66
C TYR A 58 6.21 -71.85 20.14
N GLU A 59 5.30 -72.06 21.09
CA GLU A 59 4.73 -71.00 21.92
C GLU A 59 5.82 -70.42 22.80
N GLU A 60 6.33 -69.24 22.45
CA GLU A 60 7.09 -68.38 23.38
C GLU A 60 6.17 -67.30 23.96
N ASP A 61 6.22 -67.19 25.29
CA ASP A 61 5.40 -66.32 26.12
C ASP A 61 5.47 -64.83 25.66
N PRO A 62 4.37 -64.23 25.17
CA PRO A 62 4.36 -62.92 24.49
C PRO A 62 4.71 -61.74 25.40
N LYS A 63 4.80 -61.94 26.72
CA LYS A 63 5.21 -60.89 27.68
C LYS A 63 6.72 -60.68 27.77
N LEU A 64 7.54 -61.70 27.47
CA LEU A 64 9.01 -61.59 27.47
C LEU A 64 9.53 -60.93 26.18
N MET A 65 8.97 -61.30 25.01
CA MET A 65 9.31 -60.66 23.73
C MET A 65 8.99 -59.15 23.71
N ARG A 66 7.85 -58.72 24.28
CA ARG A 66 7.49 -57.28 24.31
C ARG A 66 8.43 -56.45 25.19
N ARG A 67 8.97 -57.02 26.27
CA ARG A 67 9.97 -56.34 27.11
C ARG A 67 11.30 -56.19 26.36
N ASP A 68 11.74 -57.23 25.65
CA ASP A 68 12.99 -57.19 24.90
C ASP A 68 12.92 -56.32 23.64
N VAL A 69 11.78 -56.27 22.96
CA VAL A 69 11.57 -55.34 21.85
C VAL A 69 11.57 -53.89 22.34
N LYS A 70 10.87 -53.55 23.44
CA LYS A 70 10.94 -52.21 24.04
C LYS A 70 12.36 -51.85 24.51
N LYS A 71 13.11 -52.80 25.03
CA LYS A 71 14.50 -52.59 25.46
C LYS A 71 15.44 -52.37 24.25
N LYS A 72 15.25 -53.11 23.16
CA LYS A 72 15.97 -52.93 21.88
C LYS A 72 15.66 -51.58 21.24
N ILE A 73 14.39 -51.16 21.19
CA ILE A 73 14.01 -49.84 20.66
C ILE A 73 14.60 -48.70 21.50
N LYS A 74 14.52 -48.79 22.84
CA LYS A 74 15.16 -47.78 23.72
C LYS A 74 16.69 -47.77 23.59
N LYS A 75 17.31 -48.93 23.34
CA LYS A 75 18.76 -49.04 23.11
C LYS A 75 19.15 -48.43 21.77
N GLN A 76 18.40 -48.69 20.70
CA GLN A 76 18.59 -48.06 19.38
C GLN A 76 18.38 -46.55 19.42
N GLN A 77 17.35 -46.05 20.13
CA GLN A 77 17.14 -44.62 20.30
C GLN A 77 18.28 -43.96 21.11
N LYS A 78 18.80 -44.64 22.15
CA LYS A 78 19.98 -44.16 22.88
C LYS A 78 21.24 -44.18 22.02
N GLU A 79 21.46 -45.21 21.22
CA GLU A 79 22.58 -45.28 20.28
C GLU A 79 22.48 -44.21 19.20
N GLN A 80 21.31 -43.97 18.62
CA GLN A 80 21.10 -42.89 17.66
C GLN A 80 21.32 -41.50 18.28
N LYS A 81 20.82 -41.25 19.50
CA LYS A 81 21.11 -40.01 20.25
C LYS A 81 22.59 -39.88 20.61
N LEU A 82 23.28 -40.98 20.91
CA LEU A 82 24.71 -40.99 21.21
C LEU A 82 25.53 -40.75 19.93
N ILE A 83 25.10 -41.29 18.79
CA ILE A 83 25.74 -41.08 17.47
C ILE A 83 25.53 -39.64 17.01
N SER A 84 24.33 -39.06 17.17
CA SER A 84 24.09 -37.65 16.85
C SER A 84 24.86 -36.71 17.78
N ALA A 85 24.90 -36.99 19.09
CA ALA A 85 25.70 -36.23 20.05
C ALA A 85 27.22 -36.36 19.80
N ARG A 86 27.71 -37.54 19.39
CA ARG A 86 29.11 -37.74 19.00
C ARG A 86 29.46 -37.05 17.68
N ARG A 87 28.54 -37.00 16.71
CA ARG A 87 28.71 -36.20 15.47
C ARG A 87 28.77 -34.71 15.80
N LEU A 88 27.89 -34.21 16.67
CA LEU A 88 27.92 -32.82 17.16
C LEU A 88 29.21 -32.50 17.92
N LYS A 89 29.68 -33.42 18.78
CA LYS A 89 30.94 -33.25 19.54
C LYS A 89 32.18 -33.28 18.65
N ARG A 90 32.17 -34.00 17.53
CA ARG A 90 33.23 -33.97 16.50
C ARG A 90 33.18 -32.67 15.69
N LEU A 91 32.00 -32.15 15.39
CA LEU A 91 31.84 -30.83 14.75
C LEU A 91 32.39 -29.69 15.65
N LEU A 92 32.22 -29.80 16.97
CA LEU A 92 32.73 -28.81 17.95
C LEU A 92 34.25 -28.86 18.18
N ARG A 93 34.93 -29.96 17.79
CA ARG A 93 36.41 -30.13 17.88
C ARG A 93 37.17 -29.64 16.62
N LYS A 94 36.50 -29.00 15.66
CA LYS A 94 37.12 -28.46 14.44
C LYS A 94 38.11 -27.32 14.72
N LYS A 95 39.02 -27.10 13.76
CA LYS A 95 40.08 -26.07 13.79
C LYS A 95 39.46 -24.68 14.08
N PRO A 96 40.17 -23.76 14.76
CA PRO A 96 39.62 -22.45 15.16
C PRO A 96 39.09 -21.62 13.97
N VAL A 97 39.67 -21.81 12.78
CA VAL A 97 39.28 -21.15 11.53
C VAL A 97 37.83 -21.49 11.09
N ASP A 98 37.36 -22.72 11.33
CA ASP A 98 36.01 -23.16 10.93
C ASP A 98 34.93 -22.55 11.85
N LYS A 99 35.26 -22.26 13.12
CA LYS A 99 34.34 -21.65 14.09
C LYS A 99 34.07 -20.18 13.76
N VAL A 100 35.10 -19.44 13.34
CA VAL A 100 34.97 -18.04 12.94
C VAL A 100 34.11 -17.91 11.67
N ARG A 101 34.29 -18.81 10.69
CA ARG A 101 33.47 -18.85 9.47
C ARG A 101 31.99 -19.13 9.75
N LEU A 102 31.70 -20.11 10.62
CA LEU A 102 30.33 -20.43 11.01
C LEU A 102 29.65 -19.29 11.78
N ALA A 103 30.39 -18.65 12.70
CA ALA A 103 29.89 -17.49 13.44
C ALA A 103 29.61 -16.29 12.52
N TYR A 104 30.48 -16.06 11.53
CA TYR A 104 30.30 -15.05 10.51
C TYR A 104 29.05 -15.31 9.65
N GLN A 105 28.86 -16.54 9.15
CA GLN A 105 27.64 -16.91 8.40
C GLN A 105 26.37 -16.74 9.24
N ALA A 106 26.40 -17.13 10.51
CA ALA A 106 25.27 -16.93 11.42
C ALA A 106 24.96 -15.43 11.63
N TYR A 107 25.99 -14.59 11.79
CA TYR A 107 25.83 -13.14 11.87
C TYR A 107 25.14 -12.57 10.62
N PHE A 108 25.59 -12.95 9.41
CA PHE A 108 24.97 -12.47 8.16
C PHE A 108 23.52 -12.89 8.03
N PHE A 109 23.18 -14.13 8.41
CA PHE A 109 21.80 -14.58 8.40
C PHE A 109 20.91 -13.70 9.29
N ILE A 110 21.37 -13.42 10.51
CA ILE A 110 20.63 -12.59 11.48
C ILE A 110 20.49 -11.16 10.95
N VAL A 111 21.56 -10.58 10.40
CA VAL A 111 21.52 -9.23 9.80
C VAL A 111 20.56 -9.17 8.62
N SER A 112 20.64 -10.12 7.67
CA SER A 112 19.74 -10.18 6.52
C SER A 112 18.28 -10.35 6.95
N LEU A 113 18.01 -11.13 7.99
CA LEU A 113 16.66 -11.29 8.55
C LEU A 113 16.18 -9.99 9.23
N ALA A 114 17.05 -9.31 9.97
CA ALA A 114 16.73 -8.04 10.62
C ALA A 114 16.41 -6.94 9.59
N VAL A 115 17.24 -6.79 8.56
CA VAL A 115 17.02 -5.81 7.48
C VAL A 115 15.72 -6.12 6.72
N LEU A 116 15.44 -7.40 6.42
CA LEU A 116 14.18 -7.79 5.79
C LEU A 116 12.97 -7.45 6.69
N ALA A 117 13.05 -7.74 7.98
CA ALA A 117 11.99 -7.42 8.93
C ALA A 117 11.73 -5.91 9.01
N LEU A 118 12.79 -5.10 9.08
CA LEU A 118 12.68 -3.63 9.08
C LEU A 118 12.06 -3.10 7.78
N SER A 119 12.45 -3.64 6.61
CA SER A 119 11.84 -3.27 5.32
C SER A 119 10.36 -3.63 5.24
N ILE A 120 9.96 -4.79 5.77
CA ILE A 120 8.54 -5.18 5.82
C ILE A 120 7.76 -4.24 6.74
N LEU A 121 8.29 -3.94 7.93
CA LEU A 121 7.64 -3.02 8.87
C LEU A 121 7.52 -1.62 8.28
N SER A 122 8.57 -1.09 7.66
CA SER A 122 8.56 0.22 7.01
C SER A 122 7.53 0.32 5.88
N TYR A 123 7.27 -0.76 5.16
CA TYR A 123 6.26 -0.79 4.10
C TYR A 123 4.84 -1.00 4.66
N ARG A 124 4.69 -1.85 5.68
CA ARG A 124 3.37 -2.19 6.25
C ARG A 124 2.78 -1.08 7.10
N ASP A 125 3.61 -0.40 7.89
CA ASP A 125 3.14 0.56 8.89
C ASP A 125 2.82 1.94 8.29
N GLN A 126 2.79 2.08 6.96
CA GLN A 126 2.33 3.29 6.29
C GLN A 126 0.79 3.37 6.35
N THR A 127 0.27 4.34 7.08
CA THR A 127 -1.16 4.50 7.39
C THR A 127 -1.83 5.61 6.58
N VAL A 128 -1.07 6.59 6.08
CA VAL A 128 -1.62 7.68 5.27
C VAL A 128 -1.96 7.19 3.86
N TYR A 129 -3.23 7.37 3.50
CA TYR A 129 -3.76 7.06 2.18
C TYR A 129 -3.43 8.17 1.19
N GLU A 130 -2.77 7.82 0.07
CA GLU A 130 -2.40 8.75 -1.01
C GLU A 130 -3.60 9.59 -1.50
N GLY A 131 -4.78 8.99 -1.57
CA GLY A 131 -5.99 9.68 -2.02
C GLY A 131 -6.52 10.75 -1.07
N ASP A 132 -6.16 10.73 0.23
CA ASP A 132 -6.52 11.81 1.17
C ASP A 132 -5.66 13.06 0.88
N TYR A 133 -4.38 12.85 0.58
CA TYR A 133 -3.47 13.92 0.19
C TYR A 133 -3.81 14.48 -1.20
N GLN A 134 -4.15 13.62 -2.16
CA GLN A 134 -4.60 14.08 -3.48
C GLN A 134 -5.86 14.95 -3.39
N GLN A 135 -6.79 14.65 -2.47
CA GLN A 135 -7.96 15.51 -2.26
C GLN A 135 -7.63 16.87 -1.69
N PHE A 136 -6.62 16.95 -0.81
CA PHE A 136 -6.09 18.23 -0.36
C PHE A 136 -5.53 19.03 -1.54
N LEU A 137 -4.73 18.41 -2.42
CA LEU A 137 -4.21 19.05 -3.63
C LEU A 137 -5.32 19.49 -4.59
N ASP A 138 -6.31 18.61 -4.84
CA ASP A 138 -7.46 18.89 -5.70
C ASP A 138 -8.23 20.12 -5.16
N ASN A 139 -8.43 20.22 -3.84
CA ASN A 139 -9.10 21.35 -3.20
C ASN A 139 -8.28 22.64 -3.35
N MET A 140 -6.98 22.62 -3.09
CA MET A 140 -6.09 23.79 -3.20
C MET A 140 -5.91 24.31 -4.63
N GLY A 141 -5.91 23.39 -5.60
CA GLY A 141 -5.77 23.68 -7.04
C GLY A 141 -7.09 24.01 -7.74
N SER A 142 -8.24 23.80 -7.08
CA SER A 142 -9.56 24.10 -7.65
C SER A 142 -9.69 25.60 -7.96
N TYR A 143 -10.39 25.95 -9.03
CA TYR A 143 -10.63 27.35 -9.38
C TYR A 143 -11.81 27.93 -8.60
N VAL A 144 -11.71 29.21 -8.26
CA VAL A 144 -12.78 29.92 -7.56
C VAL A 144 -14.02 30.13 -8.43
N ILE A 145 -15.19 30.11 -7.80
CA ILE A 145 -16.46 30.43 -8.45
C ILE A 145 -16.78 31.90 -8.21
N ASP A 146 -16.96 32.66 -9.28
CA ASP A 146 -17.17 34.10 -9.22
C ASP A 146 -18.62 34.52 -9.57
N ASP A 147 -19.36 33.68 -10.29
CA ASP A 147 -20.78 33.84 -10.56
C ASP A 147 -21.52 32.49 -10.62
N ILE A 148 -22.80 32.51 -10.25
CA ILE A 148 -23.71 31.37 -10.40
C ILE A 148 -25.01 31.89 -11.01
N GLN A 149 -25.42 31.28 -12.12
CA GLN A 149 -26.70 31.50 -12.78
C GLN A 149 -27.54 30.23 -12.76
N PHE A 150 -28.82 30.32 -13.09
CA PHE A 150 -29.68 29.14 -13.18
C PHE A 150 -30.37 29.08 -14.53
N THR A 151 -30.58 27.87 -15.03
CA THR A 151 -31.40 27.59 -16.20
C THR A 151 -32.33 26.42 -15.93
N TYR A 152 -33.37 26.26 -16.75
CA TYR A 152 -34.21 25.07 -16.70
C TYR A 152 -33.56 23.89 -17.46
N THR A 153 -33.91 22.66 -17.07
CA THR A 153 -33.24 21.41 -17.46
C THR A 153 -33.11 21.11 -18.95
N ASN A 154 -33.87 21.80 -19.80
CA ASN A 154 -33.79 21.65 -21.25
C ASN A 154 -32.68 22.50 -21.90
N LYS A 155 -31.81 23.14 -21.12
CA LYS A 155 -30.75 24.03 -21.62
C LYS A 155 -29.40 23.71 -21.00
N ASN A 156 -28.37 23.71 -21.82
CA ASN A 156 -26.99 23.53 -21.38
C ASN A 156 -26.41 24.88 -20.90
N CYS A 157 -25.74 24.88 -19.74
CA CYS A 157 -25.07 26.05 -19.16
C CYS A 157 -24.20 26.80 -20.17
N LYS A 158 -23.39 26.06 -20.95
CA LYS A 158 -22.49 26.66 -21.96
C LYS A 158 -23.25 27.42 -23.03
N SER A 159 -24.28 26.78 -23.59
CA SER A 159 -25.10 27.38 -24.64
C SER A 159 -25.93 28.58 -24.17
N GLN A 160 -26.24 28.65 -22.88
CA GLN A 160 -27.14 29.66 -22.32
C GLN A 160 -26.38 30.87 -21.77
N PHE A 161 -25.18 30.67 -21.22
CA PHE A 161 -24.44 31.70 -20.48
C PHE A 161 -23.02 31.96 -20.99
N GLY A 162 -22.48 31.13 -21.88
CA GLY A 162 -21.10 31.23 -22.39
C GLY A 162 -20.26 29.99 -22.03
N ASP A 163 -19.18 29.77 -22.78
CA ASP A 163 -18.32 28.58 -22.65
C ASP A 163 -17.63 28.47 -21.29
N GLU A 164 -17.50 29.59 -20.57
CA GLU A 164 -16.95 29.69 -19.22
C GLU A 164 -17.89 29.17 -18.11
N TYR A 165 -19.17 28.92 -18.43
CA TYR A 165 -20.14 28.35 -17.50
C TYR A 165 -20.24 26.83 -17.65
N SER A 166 -20.24 26.14 -16.52
CA SER A 166 -20.53 24.69 -16.46
C SER A 166 -21.56 24.40 -15.37
N SER A 167 -22.10 23.19 -15.34
CA SER A 167 -22.93 22.73 -14.21
C SER A 167 -22.18 22.97 -12.90
N LEU A 168 -22.89 23.42 -11.86
CA LEU A 168 -22.33 23.65 -10.53
C LEU A 168 -21.78 22.34 -9.96
N TYR A 169 -22.57 21.27 -10.10
CA TYR A 169 -22.24 19.90 -9.73
C TYR A 169 -22.67 18.92 -10.83
N GLU A 170 -22.07 17.73 -10.82
CA GLU A 170 -22.41 16.62 -11.70
C GLU A 170 -22.29 15.31 -10.90
N TYR A 171 -23.41 14.61 -10.69
CA TYR A 171 -23.42 13.27 -10.11
C TYR A 171 -23.44 12.23 -11.23
N TYR A 172 -22.42 11.36 -11.24
CA TYR A 172 -22.28 10.33 -12.26
C TYR A 172 -22.95 9.03 -11.80
N TRP A 173 -24.14 8.76 -12.35
CA TRP A 173 -24.82 7.48 -12.17
C TRP A 173 -24.15 6.43 -13.09
N PRO A 174 -23.55 5.36 -12.55
CA PRO A 174 -22.58 4.53 -13.26
C PRO A 174 -23.19 3.57 -14.29
N GLY A 175 -24.52 3.54 -14.44
CA GLY A 175 -25.16 2.55 -15.31
C GLY A 175 -25.32 1.19 -14.65
N THR A 176 -25.90 0.27 -15.41
CA THR A 176 -26.05 -1.13 -15.03
C THR A 176 -25.50 -2.04 -16.12
N MET A 177 -24.88 -3.14 -15.74
CA MET A 177 -24.50 -4.20 -16.67
C MET A 177 -25.72 -5.01 -17.11
N ILE A 178 -25.59 -5.71 -18.24
CA ILE A 178 -26.53 -6.75 -18.63
C ILE A 178 -26.54 -7.87 -17.58
N GLY A 179 -27.71 -8.43 -17.28
CA GLY A 179 -27.83 -9.51 -16.30
C GLY A 179 -29.02 -10.43 -16.55
N CYS A 180 -29.00 -11.57 -15.86
CA CYS A 180 -30.15 -12.47 -15.79
C CYS A 180 -30.69 -12.46 -14.35
N ASP A 181 -31.92 -12.01 -14.19
CA ASP A 181 -32.65 -11.97 -12.93
C ASP A 181 -33.46 -13.26 -12.75
N CYS A 182 -33.09 -14.06 -11.77
CA CYS A 182 -33.75 -15.29 -11.34
C CYS A 182 -34.36 -15.16 -9.93
N SER A 183 -34.61 -13.94 -9.46
CA SER A 183 -35.11 -13.68 -8.10
C SER A 183 -36.64 -13.72 -7.97
N GLU A 184 -37.36 -14.06 -9.04
CA GLU A 184 -38.82 -14.13 -9.05
C GLU A 184 -39.35 -15.01 -7.89
N GLY A 185 -40.25 -14.45 -7.07
CA GLY A 185 -40.82 -15.10 -5.88
C GLY A 185 -40.05 -14.86 -4.57
N PHE A 186 -38.88 -14.20 -4.61
CA PHE A 186 -38.17 -13.80 -3.40
C PHE A 186 -38.79 -12.53 -2.79
N ASN A 187 -39.01 -12.53 -1.47
CA ASN A 187 -39.46 -11.34 -0.74
C ASN A 187 -38.26 -10.51 -0.29
N PHE A 188 -37.98 -9.43 -1.03
CA PHE A 188 -36.86 -8.54 -0.78
C PHE A 188 -37.01 -7.69 0.50
N ASP A 189 -38.23 -7.53 1.02
CA ASP A 189 -38.46 -6.80 2.28
C ASP A 189 -37.77 -7.51 3.46
N LEU A 190 -37.59 -8.83 3.37
CA LEU A 190 -36.85 -9.62 4.36
C LEU A 190 -35.34 -9.31 4.40
N LEU A 191 -34.77 -8.73 3.32
CA LEU A 191 -33.35 -8.36 3.28
C LEU A 191 -33.05 -7.04 4.00
N GLN A 192 -34.05 -6.16 4.16
CA GLN A 192 -33.86 -4.89 4.86
C GLN A 192 -33.88 -5.07 6.39
N ASP A 193 -34.62 -6.06 6.91
CA ASP A 193 -34.78 -6.28 8.36
C ASP A 193 -33.75 -7.22 8.98
N GLN A 194 -33.02 -7.99 8.18
CA GLN A 194 -32.06 -8.96 8.70
C GLN A 194 -30.63 -8.57 8.32
N ASN A 195 -29.74 -8.56 9.33
CA ASN A 195 -28.27 -8.52 9.21
C ASN A 195 -27.74 -9.76 8.46
N ILE A 196 -28.22 -10.01 7.24
CA ILE A 196 -27.87 -11.18 6.44
C ILE A 196 -26.43 -10.97 5.99
N ARG A 197 -25.52 -11.69 6.64
CA ARG A 197 -24.09 -11.73 6.33
C ARG A 197 -23.76 -12.23 4.91
N ASN A 198 -24.77 -12.52 4.07
CA ASN A 198 -24.59 -13.13 2.76
C ASN A 198 -25.48 -12.56 1.63
N ILE A 199 -25.87 -11.28 1.72
CA ILE A 199 -26.64 -10.59 0.65
C ILE A 199 -25.89 -10.63 -0.69
N ASP A 200 -24.56 -10.51 -0.67
CA ASP A 200 -23.76 -10.56 -1.89
C ASP A 200 -23.77 -11.94 -2.56
N ASP A 201 -23.81 -13.03 -1.79
CA ASP A 201 -23.90 -14.39 -2.34
C ASP A 201 -25.29 -14.64 -2.92
N PHE A 202 -26.35 -14.15 -2.26
CA PHE A 202 -27.70 -14.15 -2.82
C PHE A 202 -27.73 -13.41 -4.16
N PHE A 203 -27.20 -12.18 -4.21
CA PHE A 203 -27.18 -11.42 -5.46
C PHE A 203 -26.34 -12.06 -6.55
N LYS A 204 -25.20 -12.66 -6.25
CA LYS A 204 -24.43 -13.39 -7.26
C LYS A 204 -25.19 -14.59 -7.84
N GLN A 205 -26.02 -15.24 -7.04
CA GLN A 205 -26.80 -16.42 -7.45
C GLN A 205 -28.08 -16.03 -8.17
N SER A 206 -28.75 -14.98 -7.71
CA SER A 206 -30.04 -14.51 -8.22
C SER A 206 -29.92 -13.51 -9.36
N PHE A 207 -28.83 -12.75 -9.43
CA PHE A 207 -28.50 -11.81 -10.49
C PHE A 207 -27.18 -12.23 -11.15
N MET A 208 -27.29 -12.98 -12.24
CA MET A 208 -26.09 -13.42 -12.97
C MET A 208 -25.55 -12.26 -13.82
N LEU A 209 -24.50 -11.62 -13.32
CA LEU A 209 -23.82 -10.48 -13.93
C LEU A 209 -23.18 -10.82 -15.28
N GLY A 210 -23.37 -9.92 -16.25
CA GLY A 210 -22.71 -9.95 -17.56
C GLY A 210 -23.22 -11.03 -18.51
N ARG A 211 -24.44 -11.57 -18.28
CA ARG A 211 -25.00 -12.67 -19.06
C ARG A 211 -26.49 -12.46 -19.35
N VAL A 212 -26.89 -12.79 -20.57
CA VAL A 212 -28.29 -12.99 -20.96
C VAL A 212 -28.77 -14.30 -20.36
N CYS A 213 -30.05 -14.39 -19.96
CA CYS A 213 -30.62 -15.64 -19.47
C CYS A 213 -30.54 -16.73 -20.54
N SER A 214 -30.13 -17.94 -20.16
CA SER A 214 -30.24 -19.09 -21.04
C SER A 214 -31.72 -19.49 -21.24
N GLN A 215 -32.01 -20.26 -22.29
CA GLN A 215 -33.36 -20.75 -22.53
C GLN A 215 -33.90 -21.61 -21.37
N GLU A 216 -33.02 -22.33 -20.65
CA GLU A 216 -33.41 -23.10 -19.47
C GLU A 216 -33.74 -22.20 -18.27
N MET A 217 -33.08 -21.05 -18.16
CA MET A 217 -33.35 -20.08 -17.10
C MET A 217 -34.66 -19.33 -17.37
N THR A 218 -34.93 -18.96 -18.62
CA THR A 218 -36.19 -18.32 -18.99
C THR A 218 -37.39 -19.24 -18.83
N THR A 219 -37.23 -20.56 -19.03
CA THR A 219 -38.30 -21.54 -18.71
C THR A 219 -38.51 -21.74 -17.21
N ARG A 220 -37.60 -21.26 -16.36
CA ARG A 220 -37.73 -21.20 -14.90
C ARG A 220 -38.07 -19.79 -14.41
N ASN A 221 -38.68 -18.96 -15.27
CA ASN A 221 -39.08 -17.59 -15.00
C ASN A 221 -37.93 -16.61 -14.69
N CYS A 222 -36.71 -16.87 -15.17
CA CYS A 222 -35.68 -15.84 -15.13
C CYS A 222 -35.85 -14.85 -16.30
N ASN A 223 -35.64 -13.56 -16.04
CA ASN A 223 -35.77 -12.49 -17.03
C ASN A 223 -34.41 -11.86 -17.33
N THR A 224 -34.15 -11.60 -18.62
CA THR A 224 -32.95 -10.84 -18.99
C THR A 224 -33.19 -9.36 -18.69
N VAL A 225 -32.24 -8.76 -17.98
CA VAL A 225 -32.21 -7.34 -17.66
C VAL A 225 -31.21 -6.67 -18.58
N ASP A 226 -31.72 -5.73 -19.38
CA ASP A 226 -30.89 -4.97 -20.32
C ASP A 226 -30.03 -3.93 -19.60
N GLU A 227 -28.82 -3.74 -20.12
CA GLU A 227 -27.90 -2.70 -19.67
C GLU A 227 -28.54 -1.30 -19.76
N GLN A 228 -28.35 -0.50 -18.72
CA GLN A 228 -28.67 0.92 -18.72
C GLN A 228 -27.38 1.73 -18.77
N GLN A 229 -27.28 2.61 -19.77
CA GLN A 229 -26.08 3.43 -19.96
C GLN A 229 -25.84 4.40 -18.79
N PRO A 230 -24.57 4.72 -18.47
CA PRO A 230 -24.24 5.75 -17.49
C PRO A 230 -24.89 7.09 -17.82
N LYS A 231 -25.22 7.85 -16.78
CA LYS A 231 -25.88 9.15 -16.89
C LYS A 231 -25.31 10.17 -15.93
N VAL A 232 -25.36 11.44 -16.33
CA VAL A 232 -24.98 12.57 -15.50
C VAL A 232 -26.24 13.23 -14.96
N PHE A 233 -26.34 13.34 -13.63
CA PHE A 233 -27.40 14.05 -12.93
C PHE A 233 -26.86 15.40 -12.48
N ASN A 234 -27.47 16.48 -12.94
CA ASN A 234 -27.09 17.86 -12.64
C ASN A 234 -28.30 18.77 -12.40
N SER A 235 -29.49 18.18 -12.36
CA SER A 235 -30.76 18.87 -12.19
C SER A 235 -31.25 18.73 -10.75
N TRP A 236 -31.88 19.80 -10.25
CA TRP A 236 -32.41 19.93 -8.90
C TRP A 236 -33.83 20.48 -8.91
N ASN A 237 -34.52 20.45 -7.76
CA ASN A 237 -35.84 21.06 -7.59
C ASN A 237 -36.02 21.69 -6.20
N ASP A 238 -37.20 22.26 -5.97
CA ASP A 238 -37.61 22.99 -4.76
C ASP A 238 -38.16 22.09 -3.64
N GLY A 239 -38.04 20.77 -3.76
CA GLY A 239 -38.65 19.85 -2.79
C GLY A 239 -40.18 19.69 -2.92
N SER A 240 -40.83 20.32 -3.92
CA SER A 240 -42.29 20.42 -4.05
C SER A 240 -42.80 20.12 -5.46
N TYR A 241 -42.12 19.18 -6.15
CA TYR A 241 -42.36 18.86 -7.57
C TYR A 241 -42.44 20.13 -8.46
N GLY A 242 -41.67 21.16 -8.11
CA GLY A 242 -41.48 22.36 -8.92
C GLY A 242 -40.77 22.05 -10.24
N ARG A 243 -40.66 23.07 -11.08
CA ARG A 243 -39.97 22.93 -12.36
C ARG A 243 -38.48 22.66 -12.10
N PRO A 244 -37.92 21.54 -12.60
CA PRO A 244 -36.50 21.25 -12.39
C PRO A 244 -35.60 22.33 -12.98
N PHE A 245 -34.49 22.63 -12.31
CA PHE A 245 -33.51 23.63 -12.72
C PHE A 245 -32.08 23.08 -12.60
N VAL A 246 -31.15 23.74 -13.28
CA VAL A 246 -29.71 23.48 -13.28
C VAL A 246 -29.02 24.76 -12.83
N LEU A 247 -28.15 24.65 -11.83
CA LEU A 247 -27.26 25.74 -11.42
C LEU A 247 -25.99 25.69 -12.28
N CYS A 248 -25.62 26.83 -12.84
CA CYS A 248 -24.49 27.01 -13.74
C CYS A 248 -23.47 27.94 -13.08
N ALA A 249 -22.26 27.45 -12.84
CA ALA A 249 -21.18 28.21 -12.22
C ALA A 249 -20.18 28.68 -13.28
N ARG A 250 -19.72 29.92 -13.14
CA ARG A 250 -18.51 30.39 -13.81
C ARG A 250 -17.34 30.22 -12.86
N ARG A 251 -16.30 29.53 -13.34
CA ARG A 251 -15.05 29.31 -12.61
C ARG A 251 -13.96 30.18 -13.22
N ASN A 252 -13.33 31.04 -12.43
CA ASN A 252 -12.28 31.91 -12.93
C ASN A 252 -10.96 31.13 -13.05
N THR A 253 -10.62 30.74 -14.27
CA THR A 253 -9.41 29.97 -14.57
C THR A 253 -8.17 30.82 -14.31
N GLY A 254 -7.28 30.33 -13.46
CA GLY A 254 -6.04 31.03 -13.08
C GLY A 254 -6.06 31.68 -11.69
N ILE A 255 -7.19 31.66 -10.98
CA ILE A 255 -7.27 32.11 -9.58
C ILE A 255 -7.64 30.94 -8.67
N SER A 256 -6.66 30.50 -7.89
CA SER A 256 -6.80 29.52 -6.81
C SER A 256 -5.95 29.92 -5.60
N ILE A 257 -6.04 29.19 -4.50
CA ILE A 257 -5.08 29.36 -3.40
C ILE A 257 -3.66 29.08 -3.90
N GLN A 258 -3.50 28.08 -4.76
CA GLN A 258 -2.20 27.73 -5.34
C GLN A 258 -1.61 28.84 -6.22
N THR A 259 -2.42 29.57 -7.00
CA THR A 259 -1.88 30.66 -7.84
C THR A 259 -1.82 32.00 -7.12
N ASN A 260 -2.47 32.14 -5.96
CA ASN A 260 -2.55 33.39 -5.20
C ASN A 260 -1.89 33.30 -3.82
N GLN A 261 -0.58 33.12 -3.85
CA GLN A 261 0.24 32.82 -2.69
C GLN A 261 0.70 34.04 -1.90
N SER A 262 0.60 35.24 -2.49
CA SER A 262 1.16 36.44 -1.89
C SER A 262 0.30 36.97 -0.76
N TYR A 263 0.97 37.62 0.19
CA TYR A 263 0.32 38.36 1.25
C TYR A 263 -0.45 39.53 0.62
N CYS A 264 -1.77 39.60 0.80
CA CYS A 264 -2.61 40.53 0.03
C CYS A 264 -2.17 42.00 0.12
N GLU A 265 -1.53 42.37 1.24
CA GLU A 265 -1.14 43.75 1.55
C GLU A 265 0.08 44.23 0.73
N SER A 266 0.89 43.34 0.14
CA SER A 266 2.08 43.73 -0.62
C SER A 266 1.82 44.07 -2.10
N GLU A 267 0.63 43.77 -2.64
CA GLU A 267 0.38 43.79 -4.09
C GLU A 267 -0.87 44.58 -4.53
N ASN A 268 -1.40 45.48 -3.69
CA ASN A 268 -2.63 46.25 -3.97
C ASN A 268 -3.81 45.36 -4.42
N LYS A 269 -3.90 44.15 -3.86
CA LYS A 269 -4.95 43.18 -4.14
C LYS A 269 -6.19 43.44 -3.28
N THR A 270 -7.36 43.10 -3.80
CA THR A 270 -8.60 43.10 -3.00
C THR A 270 -8.56 41.94 -2.03
N ILE A 271 -8.81 42.20 -0.74
CA ILE A 271 -8.85 41.19 0.31
C ILE A 271 -10.28 40.71 0.50
N CYS A 272 -10.48 39.41 0.37
CA CYS A 272 -11.73 38.72 0.64
C CYS A 272 -11.57 37.87 1.91
N GLY A 273 -12.55 37.90 2.81
CA GLY A 273 -12.47 37.15 4.06
C GLY A 273 -11.61 37.80 5.16
N THR A 274 -11.42 37.09 6.26
CA THR A 274 -10.80 37.61 7.50
C THR A 274 -9.96 36.54 8.18
N GLY A 275 -8.93 36.94 8.95
CA GLY A 275 -8.07 36.02 9.70
C GLY A 275 -7.32 35.05 8.79
N ASP A 276 -7.35 33.76 9.12
CA ASP A 276 -6.72 32.70 8.32
C ASP A 276 -7.47 32.43 7.01
N ASN A 277 -8.73 32.87 6.93
CA ASN A 277 -9.59 32.77 5.75
C ASN A 277 -9.42 33.97 4.80
N LYS A 278 -8.37 34.77 4.93
CA LYS A 278 -8.04 35.81 3.94
C LYS A 278 -7.78 35.15 2.58
N PHE A 279 -8.36 35.68 1.52
CA PHE A 279 -8.14 35.28 0.14
C PHE A 279 -7.97 36.53 -0.70
N CYS A 280 -6.85 36.65 -1.41
CA CYS A 280 -6.59 37.83 -2.22
C CYS A 280 -7.22 37.66 -3.60
N VAL A 281 -7.61 38.73 -4.27
CA VAL A 281 -7.95 38.73 -5.70
C VAL A 281 -7.39 39.99 -6.36
N PRO A 282 -7.20 40.00 -7.70
CA PRO A 282 -6.86 41.22 -8.43
C PRO A 282 -7.80 42.39 -8.10
N SER A 283 -7.29 43.62 -8.13
CA SER A 283 -8.04 44.83 -7.73
C SER A 283 -9.28 45.11 -8.60
N ASP A 284 -9.27 44.63 -9.84
CA ASP A 284 -10.36 44.75 -10.81
C ASP A 284 -11.42 43.64 -10.66
N MET A 285 -11.19 42.65 -9.79
CA MET A 285 -12.09 41.52 -9.59
C MET A 285 -12.92 41.66 -8.29
N SER A 286 -14.20 41.31 -8.36
CA SER A 286 -15.03 41.15 -7.17
C SER A 286 -14.65 39.89 -6.39
N CYS A 287 -14.82 39.91 -5.07
CA CYS A 287 -14.59 38.73 -4.25
C CYS A 287 -15.39 37.51 -4.74
N PRO A 288 -14.79 36.30 -4.74
CA PRO A 288 -15.49 35.08 -5.13
C PRO A 288 -16.64 34.72 -4.19
N ILE A 289 -17.48 33.80 -4.65
CA ILE A 289 -18.59 33.26 -3.86
C ILE A 289 -18.03 32.40 -2.73
N SER A 290 -18.53 32.62 -1.53
CA SER A 290 -18.05 32.01 -0.27
C SER A 290 -19.15 31.29 0.50
N ASP A 291 -20.41 31.51 0.18
CA ASP A 291 -21.55 30.76 0.70
C ASP A 291 -22.69 30.76 -0.31
N ILE A 292 -23.53 29.74 -0.28
CA ILE A 292 -24.76 29.67 -1.06
C ILE A 292 -25.90 29.13 -0.20
N GLY A 293 -27.13 29.38 -0.62
CA GLY A 293 -28.27 28.79 0.04
C GLY A 293 -29.57 28.94 -0.73
N PHE A 294 -30.58 28.29 -0.18
CA PHE A 294 -31.96 28.42 -0.62
C PHE A 294 -32.80 29.02 0.50
N THR A 295 -33.84 29.75 0.14
CA THR A 295 -34.80 30.29 1.10
C THR A 295 -36.20 30.33 0.51
N THR A 296 -37.20 30.14 1.36
CA THR A 296 -38.62 30.32 1.01
C THR A 296 -39.16 31.67 1.49
N ASN A 297 -38.33 32.52 2.12
CA ASN A 297 -38.75 33.81 2.64
C ASN A 297 -38.68 34.88 1.54
N PRO A 298 -39.83 35.39 1.04
CA PRO A 298 -39.86 36.35 -0.07
C PRO A 298 -39.31 37.73 0.31
N ASN A 299 -39.23 38.05 1.60
CA ASN A 299 -38.76 39.36 2.07
C ASN A 299 -37.26 39.37 2.37
N PHE A 300 -36.57 38.23 2.24
CA PHE A 300 -35.13 38.09 2.47
C PHE A 300 -34.65 38.69 3.80
N GLN A 301 -35.52 38.79 4.82
CA GLN A 301 -35.23 39.58 6.03
C GLN A 301 -34.00 39.06 6.78
N ASN A 302 -33.75 37.74 6.70
CA ASN A 302 -32.56 37.13 7.28
C ASN A 302 -31.29 37.43 6.46
N LEU A 303 -31.42 37.63 5.15
CA LEU A 303 -30.31 37.99 4.27
C LEU A 303 -29.99 39.48 4.34
N ARG A 304 -30.98 40.38 4.45
CA ARG A 304 -30.77 41.83 4.62
C ARG A 304 -30.02 42.23 5.90
N LYS A 305 -29.90 41.32 6.88
CA LYS A 305 -29.03 41.52 8.06
C LYS A 305 -27.55 41.36 7.71
N LEU A 306 -27.22 40.65 6.64
CA LEU A 306 -25.89 40.62 6.06
C LEU A 306 -25.73 41.92 5.26
N ASN A 307 -24.60 42.60 5.43
CA ASN A 307 -24.29 43.84 4.72
C ASN A 307 -24.56 43.69 3.21
N ASP A 308 -25.38 44.55 2.62
CA ASP A 308 -25.89 44.42 1.24
C ASP A 308 -24.76 44.21 0.20
N THR A 309 -23.56 44.73 0.47
CA THR A 309 -22.37 44.57 -0.39
C THR A 309 -21.85 43.13 -0.49
N LYS A 310 -22.27 42.24 0.42
CA LYS A 310 -21.88 40.83 0.46
C LYS A 310 -22.89 39.92 -0.23
N ILE A 311 -24.08 40.42 -0.53
CA ILE A 311 -25.14 39.63 -1.13
C ILE A 311 -24.94 39.68 -2.66
N GLY A 312 -24.89 38.50 -3.26
CA GLY A 312 -24.88 38.35 -4.71
C GLY A 312 -26.27 38.47 -5.31
N ASN A 313 -26.44 37.90 -6.50
CA ASN A 313 -27.76 37.82 -7.12
C ASN A 313 -28.68 36.88 -6.31
N ILE A 314 -29.96 37.24 -6.25
CA ILE A 314 -31.04 36.40 -5.72
C ILE A 314 -31.93 36.02 -6.90
N TYR A 315 -32.16 34.72 -7.08
CA TYR A 315 -32.93 34.18 -8.18
C TYR A 315 -34.23 33.56 -7.67
N ASP A 316 -35.35 33.95 -8.25
CA ASP A 316 -36.64 33.28 -8.06
C ASP A 316 -36.70 32.03 -8.95
N LEU A 317 -36.75 30.86 -8.30
CA LEU A 317 -36.83 29.55 -8.95
C LEU A 317 -38.29 29.08 -9.11
N GLY A 318 -39.25 29.90 -8.68
CA GLY A 318 -40.68 29.64 -8.72
C GLY A 318 -41.26 29.24 -7.36
N LYS A 319 -42.59 29.38 -7.21
CA LYS A 319 -43.36 29.01 -6.01
C LYS A 319 -42.83 29.61 -4.69
N GLY A 320 -42.12 30.74 -4.75
CA GLY A 320 -41.53 31.38 -3.58
C GLY A 320 -40.28 30.67 -3.06
N PHE A 321 -39.61 29.86 -3.90
CA PHE A 321 -38.31 29.25 -3.63
C PHE A 321 -37.22 30.07 -4.31
N TYR A 322 -36.25 30.53 -3.53
CA TYR A 322 -35.20 31.44 -4.00
C TYR A 322 -33.82 30.86 -3.76
N PHE A 323 -32.95 31.02 -4.75
CA PHE A 323 -31.52 30.74 -4.63
C PHE A 323 -30.74 32.04 -4.44
N TYR A 324 -29.76 32.02 -3.55
CA TYR A 324 -28.87 33.16 -3.31
C TYR A 324 -27.43 32.69 -3.10
N TYR A 325 -26.50 33.60 -3.32
CA TYR A 325 -25.09 33.41 -3.01
C TYR A 325 -24.50 34.63 -2.31
N LEU A 326 -23.46 34.42 -1.50
CA LEU A 326 -22.77 35.45 -0.73
C LEU A 326 -21.30 35.53 -1.12
N LYS A 327 -20.82 36.76 -1.28
CA LYS A 327 -19.42 37.12 -1.56
C LYS A 327 -18.80 37.78 -0.34
N ASN A 328 -17.50 37.60 -0.15
CA ASN A 328 -16.72 38.25 0.91
C ASN A 328 -17.29 38.04 2.35
N THR A 329 -17.67 36.79 2.66
CA THR A 329 -18.02 36.40 4.04
C THR A 329 -16.75 36.15 4.87
N SER A 330 -16.86 35.68 6.11
CA SER A 330 -15.71 35.24 6.91
C SER A 330 -15.09 33.92 6.42
N ASN A 331 -15.74 33.25 5.47
CA ASN A 331 -15.32 31.95 4.95
C ASN A 331 -14.46 32.11 3.70
N LEU A 332 -13.62 31.12 3.42
CA LEU A 332 -12.91 31.02 2.16
C LEU A 332 -13.88 30.81 0.98
N PRO A 333 -13.46 31.08 -0.26
CA PRO A 333 -14.26 30.78 -1.45
C PRO A 333 -14.73 29.33 -1.53
N LEU A 334 -15.92 29.13 -2.09
CA LEU A 334 -16.45 27.81 -2.46
C LEU A 334 -15.70 27.29 -3.69
N VAL A 335 -15.34 26.01 -3.63
CA VAL A 335 -14.56 25.35 -4.70
C VAL A 335 -15.15 24.02 -5.13
N GLU A 336 -15.86 23.34 -4.25
CA GLU A 336 -16.35 22.00 -4.50
C GLU A 336 -17.82 21.86 -4.10
N PHE A 337 -18.57 21.15 -4.95
CA PHE A 337 -19.97 20.81 -4.73
C PHE A 337 -20.15 19.32 -4.94
N ARG A 338 -20.90 18.69 -4.05
CA ARG A 338 -21.24 17.28 -4.18
C ARG A 338 -22.71 17.05 -3.91
N VAL A 339 -23.27 16.09 -4.62
CA VAL A 339 -24.61 15.59 -4.38
C VAL A 339 -24.51 14.13 -3.96
N THR A 340 -25.14 13.79 -2.85
CA THR A 340 -24.99 12.50 -2.20
C THR A 340 -26.32 11.96 -1.68
N GLU A 341 -26.46 10.64 -1.66
CA GLU A 341 -27.60 9.94 -1.09
C GLU A 341 -27.38 9.68 0.41
N SER A 342 -27.16 10.74 1.18
CA SER A 342 -27.19 10.75 2.66
C SER A 342 -27.02 12.19 3.16
N ASP A 343 -27.07 12.43 4.46
CA ASP A 343 -26.74 13.72 5.08
C ASP A 343 -25.23 14.06 5.09
N LYS A 344 -24.37 13.17 4.57
CA LYS A 344 -22.91 13.29 4.68
C LYS A 344 -22.20 13.01 3.36
N VAL A 345 -20.98 13.55 3.23
CA VAL A 345 -20.07 13.28 2.12
C VAL A 345 -18.92 12.41 2.61
N CYS A 346 -18.51 11.42 1.80
CA CYS A 346 -17.39 10.57 2.19
C CYS A 346 -16.03 11.18 1.88
N ARG A 347 -15.12 11.07 2.85
CA ARG A 347 -13.74 11.51 2.73
C ARG A 347 -12.95 10.74 1.68
N ARG A 348 -13.27 9.47 1.41
CA ARG A 348 -12.45 8.62 0.48
C ARG A 348 -13.21 8.13 -0.74
N ASN A 349 -14.54 8.08 -0.68
CA ASN A 349 -15.36 7.61 -1.78
C ASN A 349 -15.97 8.83 -2.49
N LYS A 350 -15.30 9.28 -3.56
CA LYS A 350 -15.51 10.63 -4.12
C LYS A 350 -16.95 10.86 -4.62
N ASN A 351 -17.65 9.83 -5.11
CA ASN A 351 -18.84 10.06 -5.92
C ASN A 351 -20.10 9.26 -5.54
N GLN A 352 -20.02 8.26 -4.65
CA GLN A 352 -21.05 7.21 -4.61
C GLN A 352 -21.25 6.60 -3.22
N ASN A 353 -21.79 7.39 -2.30
CA ASN A 353 -22.31 6.89 -1.03
C ASN A 353 -23.79 6.57 -1.12
N ILE A 354 -24.19 5.55 -0.36
CA ILE A 354 -25.58 5.17 -0.13
C ILE A 354 -25.94 5.38 1.34
N SER A 355 -27.22 5.61 1.60
CA SER A 355 -27.74 5.77 2.95
C SER A 355 -27.53 4.50 3.81
N PRO A 356 -27.41 4.63 5.14
CA PRO A 356 -27.45 3.48 6.03
C PRO A 356 -28.69 2.63 5.75
N ASN A 357 -28.55 1.30 5.81
CA ASN A 357 -29.60 0.32 5.53
C ASN A 357 -30.10 0.26 4.07
N ARG A 358 -29.52 1.05 3.15
CA ARG A 358 -29.75 0.82 1.72
C ARG A 358 -28.90 -0.33 1.23
N ILE A 359 -29.48 -1.11 0.33
CA ILE A 359 -28.78 -2.12 -0.47
C ILE A 359 -28.67 -1.57 -1.88
N ASP A 360 -27.44 -1.45 -2.40
CA ASP A 360 -27.25 -0.96 -3.76
C ASP A 360 -27.68 -1.98 -4.80
N TYR A 361 -28.08 -1.50 -5.99
CA TYR A 361 -28.65 -2.36 -7.01
C TYR A 361 -27.62 -3.38 -7.53
N PRO A 362 -27.93 -4.69 -7.60
CA PRO A 362 -26.93 -5.73 -7.85
C PRO A 362 -26.20 -5.62 -9.19
N LEU A 363 -26.88 -5.10 -10.22
CA LEU A 363 -26.33 -5.00 -11.57
C LEU A 363 -25.65 -3.64 -11.82
N MET A 364 -25.47 -2.77 -10.82
CA MET A 364 -24.73 -1.52 -11.00
C MET A 364 -23.30 -1.80 -11.46
N THR A 365 -22.83 -1.05 -12.47
CA THR A 365 -21.46 -1.19 -13.00
C THR A 365 -20.42 -0.97 -11.90
N ASP A 366 -20.62 0.10 -11.12
CA ASP A 366 -19.85 0.41 -9.93
C ASP A 366 -20.80 0.40 -8.72
N ARG A 367 -20.64 -0.61 -7.85
CA ARG A 367 -21.46 -0.73 -6.64
C ARG A 367 -21.07 0.34 -5.63
N ARG A 368 -22.06 1.13 -5.24
CA ARG A 368 -21.98 2.18 -4.23
C ARG A 368 -21.88 1.56 -2.84
N LYS A 369 -21.21 2.25 -1.92
CA LYS A 369 -20.95 1.75 -0.57
C LYS A 369 -21.40 2.76 0.47
N GLN A 370 -21.75 2.27 1.66
CA GLN A 370 -22.00 3.14 2.80
C GLN A 370 -20.72 3.91 3.16
N CYS A 371 -20.92 5.07 3.77
CA CYS A 371 -19.82 5.93 4.14
C CYS A 371 -19.09 5.43 5.38
N GLU A 372 -17.85 4.97 5.24
CA GLU A 372 -17.02 4.60 6.41
C GLU A 372 -16.51 5.83 7.16
N ASN A 373 -16.06 6.85 6.41
CA ASN A 373 -15.47 8.07 6.95
C ASN A 373 -16.07 9.29 6.26
N THR A 374 -16.66 10.17 7.06
CA THR A 374 -17.35 11.38 6.59
C THR A 374 -16.38 12.55 6.55
N ASP A 375 -16.47 13.40 5.53
CA ASP A 375 -15.72 14.65 5.44
C ASP A 375 -16.54 15.79 6.07
N PRO A 376 -16.18 16.27 7.27
CA PRO A 376 -16.94 17.31 7.98
C PRO A 376 -16.74 18.71 7.37
N LEU A 377 -15.85 18.88 6.38
CA LEU A 377 -15.66 20.17 5.70
C LEU A 377 -16.78 20.49 4.72
N PHE A 378 -17.62 19.50 4.38
CA PHE A 378 -18.81 19.72 3.57
C PHE A 378 -19.96 20.26 4.42
N LYS A 379 -20.53 21.37 3.97
CA LYS A 379 -21.74 21.98 4.53
C LYS A 379 -22.94 21.62 3.68
N LEU A 380 -23.99 21.09 4.33
CA LEU A 380 -25.29 20.85 3.73
C LEU A 380 -25.94 22.17 3.28
N ILE A 381 -26.41 22.21 2.03
CA ILE A 381 -27.08 23.37 1.42
C ILE A 381 -28.58 23.13 1.34
N HIS A 382 -28.98 21.97 0.81
CA HIS A 382 -30.38 21.60 0.58
C HIS A 382 -30.54 20.08 0.52
N SER A 383 -31.76 19.61 0.79
CA SER A 383 -32.13 18.19 0.73
C SER A 383 -33.47 18.04 0.01
N ILE A 384 -33.60 17.02 -0.82
CA ILE A 384 -34.85 16.58 -1.45
C ILE A 384 -34.96 15.06 -1.34
N ASP A 385 -36.16 14.52 -1.47
CA ASP A 385 -36.32 13.06 -1.50
C ASP A 385 -35.82 12.47 -2.83
N GLU A 386 -35.58 11.16 -2.83
CA GLU A 386 -35.06 10.44 -3.99
C GLU A 386 -35.99 10.47 -5.20
N GLU A 387 -37.30 10.33 -5.00
CA GLU A 387 -38.26 10.37 -6.10
C GLU A 387 -38.16 11.69 -6.86
N GLN A 388 -38.12 12.79 -6.11
CA GLN A 388 -37.95 14.15 -6.62
C GLN A 388 -36.62 14.34 -7.34
N TYR A 389 -35.53 13.79 -6.82
CA TYR A 389 -34.21 13.88 -7.47
C TYR A 389 -34.18 13.12 -8.80
N TYR A 390 -34.72 11.89 -8.84
CA TYR A 390 -34.79 11.07 -10.05
C TYR A 390 -35.76 11.66 -11.09
N LEU A 391 -36.88 12.22 -10.64
CA LEU A 391 -37.81 12.94 -11.51
C LEU A 391 -37.14 14.19 -12.11
N SER A 392 -36.41 14.96 -11.32
CA SER A 392 -35.70 16.18 -11.77
C SER A 392 -34.67 15.89 -12.87
N ASN A 393 -34.08 14.70 -12.84
CA ASN A 393 -33.10 14.24 -13.83
C ASN A 393 -33.70 13.38 -14.95
N ASN A 394 -35.04 13.27 -15.02
CA ASN A 394 -35.76 12.50 -16.04
C ASN A 394 -35.31 11.02 -16.13
N VAL A 395 -35.15 10.39 -14.97
CA VAL A 395 -34.70 8.99 -14.84
C VAL A 395 -35.62 8.12 -14.00
N ILE A 396 -36.84 8.58 -13.71
CA ILE A 396 -37.84 7.82 -12.95
C ILE A 396 -38.18 6.47 -13.62
N TYR A 397 -38.14 6.41 -14.95
CA TYR A 397 -38.39 5.21 -15.74
C TYR A 397 -37.45 4.03 -15.42
N LEU A 398 -36.32 4.28 -14.74
CA LEU A 398 -35.39 3.22 -14.34
C LEU A 398 -36.07 2.20 -13.41
N GLN A 399 -37.03 2.61 -12.60
CA GLN A 399 -37.82 1.71 -11.75
C GLN A 399 -38.61 0.68 -12.55
N ASP A 400 -39.10 1.05 -13.74
CA ASP A 400 -39.85 0.13 -14.62
C ASP A 400 -38.93 -0.79 -15.43
N LYS A 401 -37.69 -0.36 -15.69
CA LYS A 401 -36.73 -1.12 -16.51
C LYS A 401 -35.83 -2.06 -15.72
N LEU A 402 -35.57 -1.73 -14.46
CA LEU A 402 -34.65 -2.47 -13.61
C LEU A 402 -35.47 -3.15 -12.51
N PRO A 403 -35.58 -4.49 -12.51
CA PRO A 403 -36.35 -5.20 -11.49
C PRO A 403 -35.74 -4.93 -10.11
N TYR A 404 -36.58 -4.68 -9.10
CA TYR A 404 -36.16 -4.38 -7.72
C TYR A 404 -35.31 -3.11 -7.54
N PHE A 405 -35.16 -2.29 -8.59
CA PHE A 405 -34.59 -0.96 -8.46
C PHE A 405 -35.63 -0.03 -7.82
N ASN A 406 -35.59 0.08 -6.50
CA ASN A 406 -36.54 0.90 -5.76
C ASN A 406 -36.07 2.36 -5.69
N ILE A 407 -36.97 3.27 -6.10
CA ILE A 407 -36.87 4.72 -5.92
C ILE A 407 -37.81 5.04 -4.76
N ASP A 408 -37.25 5.43 -3.62
CA ASP A 408 -38.00 5.48 -2.36
C ASP A 408 -37.84 6.83 -1.66
N THR A 409 -38.96 7.48 -1.35
CA THR A 409 -39.01 8.79 -0.65
C THR A 409 -38.38 8.76 0.75
N LYS A 410 -38.11 7.58 1.32
CA LYS A 410 -37.37 7.45 2.59
C LYS A 410 -35.90 7.87 2.49
N TYR A 411 -35.32 7.83 1.29
CA TYR A 411 -33.94 8.24 1.07
C TYR A 411 -33.88 9.69 0.59
N ASN A 412 -33.00 10.46 1.22
CA ASN A 412 -32.79 11.85 0.87
C ASN A 412 -31.52 12.01 0.04
N TRP A 413 -31.64 12.83 -0.99
CA TRP A 413 -30.53 13.36 -1.76
C TRP A 413 -30.22 14.77 -1.31
N THR A 414 -28.95 15.01 -0.99
CA THR A 414 -28.49 16.26 -0.41
C THR A 414 -27.44 16.91 -1.29
N MET A 415 -27.47 18.24 -1.34
CA MET A 415 -26.45 19.06 -1.98
C MET A 415 -25.54 19.64 -0.90
N HIS A 416 -24.25 19.45 -1.08
CA HIS A 416 -23.20 19.92 -0.18
C HIS A 416 -22.22 20.83 -0.90
N SER A 417 -21.62 21.74 -0.15
CA SER A 417 -20.54 22.59 -0.63
C SER A 417 -19.36 22.56 0.32
N LYS A 418 -18.17 22.78 -0.24
CA LYS A 418 -16.92 22.85 0.51
C LYS A 418 -16.13 24.06 0.04
N THR A 419 -15.66 24.84 1.00
CA THR A 419 -14.73 25.94 0.76
C THR A 419 -13.32 25.38 0.58
N TYR A 420 -12.36 26.26 0.28
CA TYR A 420 -10.97 25.86 0.48
C TYR A 420 -10.72 25.42 1.92
N ILE A 421 -9.78 24.49 2.03
CA ILE A 421 -9.12 24.13 3.28
C ILE A 421 -8.36 25.36 3.80
N PRO A 422 -8.60 25.81 5.04
CA PRO A 422 -7.88 26.94 5.61
C PRO A 422 -6.39 26.72 5.65
N TRP A 423 -5.65 27.66 5.06
CA TRP A 423 -4.19 27.68 5.10
C TRP A 423 -3.70 29.02 5.65
N ALA A 424 -2.91 28.93 6.71
CA ALA A 424 -2.46 30.08 7.48
C ALA A 424 -1.68 31.06 6.60
N PRO A 425 -1.98 32.37 6.61
CA PRO A 425 -1.37 33.34 5.71
C PRO A 425 0.16 33.39 5.78
N GLN A 426 0.75 33.16 6.96
CA GLN A 426 2.21 33.14 7.15
C GLN A 426 2.90 31.97 6.46
N CYS A 427 2.16 30.90 6.17
CA CYS A 427 2.68 29.71 5.48
C CYS A 427 2.46 29.75 3.97
N ARG A 428 1.94 30.86 3.43
CA ARG A 428 1.73 31.04 1.98
C ARG A 428 3.03 31.55 1.35
N GLY A 429 3.37 31.03 0.18
CA GLY A 429 4.65 31.27 -0.49
C GLY A 429 5.46 29.98 -0.59
N GLN A 430 6.76 30.05 -0.33
CA GLN A 430 7.68 28.94 -0.59
C GLN A 430 7.29 27.63 0.11
N LEU A 431 6.92 27.66 1.39
CA LEU A 431 6.49 26.44 2.09
C LEU A 431 5.24 25.82 1.46
N PHE A 432 4.30 26.65 1.00
CA PHE A 432 3.12 26.16 0.29
C PHE A 432 3.50 25.54 -1.06
N ASP A 433 4.40 26.16 -1.82
CA ASP A 433 4.92 25.61 -3.07
C ASP A 433 5.61 24.27 -2.87
N ASP A 434 6.44 24.18 -1.83
CA ASP A 434 7.13 22.97 -1.43
C ASP A 434 6.10 21.89 -1.07
N VAL A 435 5.04 22.21 -0.33
CA VAL A 435 3.95 21.25 -0.04
C VAL A 435 3.28 20.78 -1.32
N ILE A 436 2.91 21.66 -2.23
CA ILE A 436 2.26 21.26 -3.49
C ILE A 436 3.19 20.40 -4.36
N HIS A 437 4.47 20.77 -4.46
CA HIS A 437 5.48 20.06 -5.25
C HIS A 437 5.85 18.70 -4.63
N GLU A 438 6.18 18.70 -3.35
CA GLU A 438 6.53 17.50 -2.60
C GLU A 438 5.33 16.55 -2.50
N GLY A 439 4.14 17.12 -2.41
CA GLY A 439 2.86 16.43 -2.42
C GLY A 439 2.56 15.67 -3.70
N GLY A 440 2.71 16.32 -4.86
CA GLY A 440 2.56 15.68 -6.17
C GLY A 440 3.59 14.57 -6.42
N THR A 441 4.62 14.47 -5.58
CA THR A 441 5.70 13.49 -5.64
C THR A 441 5.73 12.54 -4.44
N LEU A 442 4.69 12.55 -3.59
CA LEU A 442 4.60 11.71 -2.40
C LEU A 442 4.53 10.22 -2.74
N PHE A 443 3.96 9.87 -3.90
CA PHE A 443 3.93 8.50 -4.41
C PHE A 443 5.34 7.90 -4.61
N PHE A 444 6.37 8.73 -4.84
CA PHE A 444 7.75 8.26 -4.95
C PHE A 444 8.28 7.69 -3.63
N VAL A 445 7.76 8.12 -2.48
CA VAL A 445 8.09 7.50 -1.19
C VAL A 445 7.67 6.04 -1.22
N TYR A 446 6.42 5.76 -1.62
CA TYR A 446 5.89 4.40 -1.71
C TYR A 446 6.65 3.55 -2.73
N ILE A 447 6.97 4.09 -3.91
CA ILE A 447 7.81 3.41 -4.91
C ILE A 447 9.18 3.09 -4.32
N SER A 448 9.82 4.04 -3.62
CA SER A 448 11.14 3.85 -3.05
C SER A 448 11.15 2.74 -1.99
N LEU A 449 10.15 2.72 -1.09
CA LEU A 449 9.99 1.68 -0.08
C LEU A 449 9.74 0.30 -0.71
N ARG A 450 8.95 0.23 -1.78
CA ARG A 450 8.67 -1.01 -2.50
C ARG A 450 9.91 -1.54 -3.22
N VAL A 451 10.68 -0.67 -3.88
CA VAL A 451 11.94 -1.02 -4.54
C VAL A 451 12.94 -1.52 -3.50
N GLN A 452 13.07 -0.82 -2.38
CA GLN A 452 13.90 -1.24 -1.26
C GLN A 452 13.47 -2.61 -0.71
N LEU A 453 12.17 -2.84 -0.50
CA LEU A 453 11.66 -4.14 -0.09
C LEU A 453 12.04 -5.24 -1.08
N GLY A 454 11.88 -5.00 -2.39
CA GLY A 454 12.28 -5.95 -3.44
C GLY A 454 13.78 -6.27 -3.43
N VAL A 455 14.62 -5.26 -3.24
CA VAL A 455 16.08 -5.41 -3.12
C VAL A 455 16.46 -6.19 -1.87
N THR A 456 15.87 -5.87 -0.71
CA THR A 456 16.14 -6.58 0.55
C THR A 456 15.66 -8.04 0.53
N ILE A 457 14.55 -8.35 -0.14
CA ILE A 457 14.11 -9.74 -0.38
C ILE A 457 15.16 -10.48 -1.23
N THR A 458 15.63 -9.85 -2.31
CA THR A 458 16.66 -10.44 -3.19
C THR A 458 17.96 -10.67 -2.42
N TYR A 459 18.38 -9.69 -1.62
CA TYR A 459 19.54 -9.77 -0.74
C TYR A 459 19.41 -10.92 0.27
N PHE A 460 18.25 -11.06 0.92
CA PHE A 460 17.97 -12.15 1.84
C PHE A 460 18.01 -13.53 1.17
N ILE A 461 17.44 -13.67 -0.03
CA ILE A 461 17.46 -14.95 -0.76
C ILE A 461 18.90 -15.33 -1.16
N VAL A 462 19.66 -14.40 -1.74
CA VAL A 462 20.98 -14.72 -2.27
C VAL A 462 22.03 -14.85 -1.16
N ILE A 463 22.14 -13.85 -0.29
CA ILE A 463 23.16 -13.81 0.75
C ILE A 463 22.69 -14.55 2.01
N GLY A 464 21.45 -14.29 2.44
CA GLY A 464 20.88 -14.89 3.64
C GLY A 464 20.63 -16.40 3.50
N LEU A 465 20.11 -16.87 2.37
CA LEU A 465 19.79 -18.29 2.17
C LEU A 465 20.86 -19.03 1.36
N ILE A 466 21.06 -18.66 0.09
CA ILE A 466 21.89 -19.46 -0.84
C ILE A 466 23.34 -19.50 -0.37
N PHE A 467 23.97 -18.34 -0.15
CA PHE A 467 25.37 -18.27 0.29
C PHE A 467 25.56 -18.84 1.69
N ASN A 468 24.58 -18.69 2.59
CA ASN A 468 24.65 -19.32 3.90
C ASN A 468 24.60 -20.85 3.81
N ILE A 469 23.73 -21.43 2.97
CA ILE A 469 23.66 -22.88 2.75
C ILE A 469 24.97 -23.39 2.13
N VAL A 470 25.47 -22.73 1.08
CA VAL A 470 26.75 -23.11 0.44
C VAL A 470 27.90 -22.98 1.44
N GLY A 471 27.94 -21.90 2.20
CA GLY A 471 28.92 -21.61 3.22
C GLY A 471 28.92 -22.62 4.37
N THR A 472 27.74 -23.04 4.84
CA THR A 472 27.62 -24.04 5.91
C THR A 472 27.97 -25.44 5.40
N MET A 473 27.57 -25.80 4.18
CA MET A 473 27.95 -27.05 3.53
C MET A 473 29.47 -27.15 3.34
N THR A 474 30.13 -26.08 2.89
CA THR A 474 31.59 -26.03 2.74
C THR A 474 32.30 -26.11 4.11
N ALA A 475 31.83 -25.37 5.13
CA ALA A 475 32.37 -25.47 6.49
C ALA A 475 32.15 -26.86 7.12
N CYS A 476 31.14 -27.60 6.68
CA CYS A 476 30.87 -28.97 7.11
C CYS A 476 31.71 -30.04 6.40
N ASN A 477 32.59 -29.67 5.45
CA ASN A 477 33.32 -30.59 4.56
C ASN A 477 32.38 -31.54 3.80
N PHE A 478 31.22 -31.04 3.37
CA PHE A 478 30.36 -31.80 2.46
C PHE A 478 31.08 -31.89 1.10
N ALA A 479 31.45 -33.10 0.69
CA ALA A 479 32.15 -33.32 -0.57
C ALA A 479 31.18 -33.10 -1.73
N TRP A 480 31.29 -31.96 -2.40
CA TRP A 480 30.60 -31.75 -3.67
C TRP A 480 31.29 -32.59 -4.75
N SER A 481 30.51 -33.31 -5.55
CA SER A 481 30.98 -34.21 -6.61
C SER A 481 31.97 -33.52 -7.58
N CYS A 482 31.90 -32.19 -7.69
CA CYS A 482 32.71 -31.35 -8.56
C CYS A 482 34.02 -30.80 -7.94
N MET A 483 34.34 -31.06 -6.66
CA MET A 483 35.56 -30.51 -5.99
C MET A 483 36.60 -31.57 -5.54
N ALA A 484 36.49 -32.81 -6.04
CA ALA A 484 37.24 -33.94 -5.50
C ALA A 484 38.78 -33.90 -5.72
N THR A 485 39.31 -33.04 -6.60
CA THR A 485 40.70 -33.14 -7.07
C THR A 485 41.69 -32.14 -6.45
N ARG A 486 41.26 -30.98 -5.90
CA ARG A 486 42.12 -30.02 -5.15
C ARG A 486 41.34 -29.17 -4.12
N PRO A 487 41.08 -29.67 -2.90
CA PRO A 487 40.16 -29.04 -1.96
C PRO A 487 40.62 -27.66 -1.46
N GLU A 488 41.84 -27.50 -0.94
CA GLU A 488 42.23 -26.26 -0.22
C GLU A 488 42.31 -25.01 -1.10
N SER A 489 42.79 -25.12 -2.36
CA SER A 489 42.87 -23.96 -3.27
C SER A 489 41.50 -23.59 -3.87
N GLN A 490 40.63 -24.57 -4.10
CA GLN A 490 39.29 -24.34 -4.64
C GLN A 490 38.35 -23.70 -3.61
N TYR A 491 38.46 -24.06 -2.33
CA TYR A 491 37.68 -23.41 -1.26
C TYR A 491 37.99 -21.92 -1.11
N ASN A 492 39.26 -21.53 -1.21
CA ASN A 492 39.63 -20.11 -1.13
C ASN A 492 39.12 -19.33 -2.35
N TYR A 493 39.14 -19.92 -3.55
CA TYR A 493 38.63 -19.27 -4.76
C TYR A 493 37.11 -19.02 -4.69
N ILE A 494 36.33 -20.01 -4.25
CA ILE A 494 34.88 -19.88 -4.06
C ILE A 494 34.56 -18.81 -3.01
N PHE A 495 35.32 -18.79 -1.91
CA PHE A 495 35.18 -17.78 -0.88
C PHE A 495 35.46 -16.36 -1.39
N PHE A 496 36.46 -16.16 -2.25
CA PHE A 496 36.72 -14.85 -2.86
C PHE A 496 35.63 -14.42 -3.84
N ILE A 497 35.07 -15.34 -4.63
CA ILE A 497 33.91 -15.05 -5.50
C ILE A 497 32.69 -14.67 -4.67
N GLU A 498 32.42 -15.40 -3.59
CA GLU A 498 31.32 -15.11 -2.66
C GLU A 498 31.46 -13.71 -2.05
N ILE A 499 32.65 -13.36 -1.54
CA ILE A 499 32.94 -12.01 -1.06
C ILE A 499 32.76 -10.97 -2.15
N GLY A 500 33.28 -11.20 -3.35
CA GLY A 500 33.18 -10.27 -4.47
C GLY A 500 31.72 -9.99 -4.87
N PHE A 501 30.92 -11.05 -5.05
CA PHE A 501 29.50 -10.93 -5.38
C PHE A 501 28.70 -10.25 -4.26
N LYS A 502 29.04 -10.56 -3.01
CA LYS A 502 28.44 -9.93 -1.83
C LYS A 502 28.71 -8.42 -1.79
N MET A 503 29.95 -8.00 -2.04
CA MET A 503 30.31 -6.57 -2.09
C MET A 503 29.52 -5.84 -3.18
N VAL A 504 29.35 -6.46 -4.36
CA VAL A 504 28.54 -5.88 -5.45
C VAL A 504 27.08 -5.72 -5.03
N LEU A 505 26.47 -6.74 -4.41
CA LEU A 505 25.11 -6.66 -3.91
C LEU A 505 24.94 -5.63 -2.79
N GLN A 506 25.88 -5.54 -1.86
CA GLN A 506 25.89 -4.54 -0.79
C GLN A 506 26.01 -3.12 -1.35
N ILE A 507 26.83 -2.90 -2.39
CA ILE A 507 26.94 -1.60 -3.08
C ILE A 507 25.62 -1.24 -3.77
N ALA A 508 24.97 -2.21 -4.43
CA ALA A 508 23.67 -1.96 -5.04
C ALA A 508 22.59 -1.61 -3.99
N GLU A 509 22.56 -2.35 -2.87
CA GLU A 509 21.62 -2.13 -1.78
C GLU A 509 21.80 -0.75 -1.13
N ILE A 510 23.03 -0.33 -0.82
CA ILE A 510 23.28 0.98 -0.20
C ILE A 510 22.89 2.15 -1.12
N ILE A 511 23.07 2.01 -2.43
CA ILE A 511 22.61 3.04 -3.38
C ILE A 511 21.09 3.20 -3.26
N VAL A 512 20.34 2.09 -3.23
CA VAL A 512 18.87 2.14 -3.09
C VAL A 512 18.47 2.74 -1.74
N ILE A 513 19.11 2.34 -0.64
CA ILE A 513 18.81 2.87 0.69
C ILE A 513 19.12 4.39 0.75
N CYS A 514 20.26 4.84 0.24
CA CYS A 514 20.62 6.26 0.23
C CYS A 514 19.63 7.10 -0.60
N VAL A 515 19.23 6.61 -1.78
CA VAL A 515 18.24 7.30 -2.62
C VAL A 515 16.87 7.34 -1.93
N SER A 516 16.41 6.23 -1.35
CA SER A 516 15.14 6.20 -0.61
C SER A 516 15.18 7.13 0.61
N PHE A 517 16.27 7.11 1.37
CA PHE A 517 16.47 7.99 2.52
C PHE A 517 16.42 9.47 2.12
N ALA A 518 17.11 9.86 1.04
CA ALA A 518 17.10 11.25 0.56
C ALA A 518 15.69 11.71 0.13
N ILE A 519 14.94 10.84 -0.57
CA ILE A 519 13.55 11.13 -0.96
C ILE A 519 12.69 11.31 0.29
N ILE A 520 12.75 10.39 1.25
CA ILE A 520 11.93 10.43 2.47
C ILE A 520 12.28 11.64 3.33
N ASP A 521 13.57 11.95 3.50
CA ASP A 521 14.04 13.06 4.32
C ASP A 521 13.57 14.42 3.77
N SER A 522 13.60 14.61 2.44
CA SER A 522 13.06 15.80 1.77
C SER A 522 11.58 16.01 2.09
N LYS A 523 10.74 14.98 1.88
CA LYS A 523 9.30 15.06 2.17
C LYS A 523 9.04 15.30 3.65
N ARG A 524 9.77 14.59 4.52
CA ARG A 524 9.62 14.69 5.97
C ARG A 524 9.87 16.11 6.46
N LEU A 525 10.93 16.77 5.98
CA LEU A 525 11.27 18.13 6.41
C LEU A 525 10.16 19.12 6.07
N VAL A 526 9.63 19.06 4.85
CA VAL A 526 8.52 19.94 4.43
C VAL A 526 7.26 19.70 5.25
N ILE A 527 6.86 18.43 5.44
CA ILE A 527 5.66 18.10 6.23
C ILE A 527 5.84 18.46 7.70
N LYS A 528 7.04 18.31 8.25
CA LYS A 528 7.37 18.74 9.60
C LYS A 528 7.25 20.26 9.74
N ASP A 529 7.77 21.02 8.78
CA ASP A 529 7.67 22.49 8.79
C ASP A 529 6.21 22.97 8.71
N VAL A 530 5.33 22.23 8.02
CA VAL A 530 3.88 22.51 8.02
C VAL A 530 3.28 22.39 9.43
N ASN A 531 3.60 21.32 10.16
CA ASN A 531 3.08 21.08 11.50
C ASN A 531 3.70 22.03 12.54
N ASP A 532 5.02 22.24 12.49
CA ASP A 532 5.75 23.12 13.39
C ASP A 532 5.26 24.59 13.29
N ASN A 533 4.87 25.03 12.08
CA ASN A 533 4.35 26.38 11.83
C ASN A 533 2.82 26.49 11.93
N GLN A 534 2.10 25.39 12.23
CA GLN A 534 0.64 25.35 12.33
C GLN A 534 -0.06 25.90 11.07
N CYS A 535 0.40 25.48 9.90
CA CYS A 535 -0.07 26.04 8.64
C CYS A 535 -1.50 25.66 8.27
N VAL A 536 -2.05 24.63 8.90
CA VAL A 536 -3.39 24.09 8.67
C VAL A 536 -4.19 24.23 9.95
N SER A 537 -5.39 24.77 9.86
CA SER A 537 -6.22 25.05 11.05
C SER A 537 -7.48 24.17 11.14
N ASP A 538 -7.85 23.43 10.10
CA ASP A 538 -8.98 22.51 10.17
C ASP A 538 -8.57 21.14 10.74
N PRO A 539 -9.41 20.51 11.58
CA PRO A 539 -9.05 19.25 12.25
C PRO A 539 -8.78 18.08 11.29
N VAL A 540 -9.39 18.07 10.10
CA VAL A 540 -9.33 16.95 9.16
C VAL A 540 -7.98 16.92 8.47
N SER A 541 -7.52 18.08 8.02
CA SER A 541 -6.23 18.26 7.35
C SER A 541 -5.11 18.29 8.38
N ASP A 542 -5.30 18.87 9.56
CA ASP A 542 -4.32 18.80 10.67
C ASP A 542 -4.01 17.34 11.05
N TYR A 543 -5.03 16.50 11.22
CA TYR A 543 -4.87 15.06 11.44
C TYR A 543 -4.13 14.36 10.28
N LEU A 544 -4.39 14.77 9.03
CA LEU A 544 -3.70 14.23 7.85
C LEU A 544 -2.20 14.53 7.90
N PHE A 545 -1.82 15.81 8.09
CA PHE A 545 -0.42 16.22 8.11
C PHE A 545 0.32 15.70 9.34
N THR A 546 -0.33 15.63 10.50
CA THR A 546 0.24 15.03 11.72
C THR A 546 0.54 13.54 11.54
N ASN A 547 -0.39 12.78 10.94
CA ASN A 547 -0.13 11.36 10.67
C ASN A 547 0.89 11.15 9.56
N LEU A 548 0.90 12.02 8.56
CA LEU A 548 1.90 11.95 7.50
C LEU A 548 3.31 12.22 8.04
N GLU A 549 3.46 13.20 8.94
CA GLU A 549 4.73 13.43 9.63
C GLU A 549 5.14 12.22 10.47
N ASN A 550 4.21 11.64 11.23
CA ASN A 550 4.47 10.45 12.03
C ASN A 550 4.90 9.27 11.15
N ASP A 551 4.20 9.02 10.05
CA ASP A 551 4.52 7.93 9.13
C ASP A 551 5.88 8.12 8.48
N LEU A 552 6.18 9.33 8.01
CA LEU A 552 7.47 9.64 7.40
C LEU A 552 8.61 9.60 8.43
N THR A 553 8.41 10.10 9.64
CA THR A 553 9.46 10.21 10.66
C THR A 553 9.69 8.91 11.41
N LYS A 554 8.62 8.34 11.99
CA LYS A 554 8.72 7.18 12.89
C LYS A 554 8.85 5.88 12.12
N PHE A 555 8.21 5.75 10.96
CA PHE A 555 8.29 4.52 10.18
C PHE A 555 9.33 4.68 9.06
N ALA A 556 9.06 5.46 8.03
CA ALA A 556 9.90 5.46 6.83
C ALA A 556 11.35 5.91 7.09
N TRP A 557 11.54 7.03 7.79
CA TRP A 557 12.87 7.62 8.04
C TRP A 557 13.65 6.83 9.09
N SER A 558 13.04 6.49 10.23
CA SER A 558 13.74 5.80 11.32
C SER A 558 14.22 4.40 10.91
N TYR A 559 13.41 3.66 10.15
CA TYR A 559 13.79 2.34 9.65
C TYR A 559 14.88 2.42 8.58
N ASN A 560 14.82 3.41 7.69
CA ASN A 560 15.90 3.64 6.74
C ASN A 560 17.21 4.06 7.42
N LEU A 561 17.15 4.90 8.44
CA LEU A 561 18.31 5.24 9.25
C LEU A 561 18.88 3.99 9.94
N ALA A 562 18.03 3.14 10.52
CA ALA A 562 18.47 1.89 11.15
C ALA A 562 19.15 0.96 10.13
N ASN A 563 18.61 0.85 8.91
CA ASN A 563 19.24 0.10 7.83
C ASN A 563 20.61 0.67 7.43
N LEU A 564 20.75 2.01 7.35
CA LEU A 564 22.05 2.66 7.11
C LEU A 564 23.06 2.35 8.23
N VAL A 565 22.63 2.38 9.49
CA VAL A 565 23.48 2.04 10.64
C VAL A 565 23.90 0.58 10.61
N ILE A 566 22.97 -0.35 10.37
CA ILE A 566 23.26 -1.79 10.24
C ILE A 566 24.25 -2.03 9.10
N PHE A 567 24.06 -1.35 7.96
CA PHE A 567 24.96 -1.44 6.83
C PHE A 567 26.37 -0.94 7.19
N ALA A 568 26.49 0.23 7.82
CA ALA A 568 27.77 0.80 8.22
C ALA A 568 28.54 -0.13 9.19
N VAL A 569 27.85 -0.68 10.18
CA VAL A 569 28.42 -1.67 11.13
C VAL A 569 28.89 -2.92 10.39
N THR A 570 28.07 -3.42 9.46
CA THR A 570 28.38 -4.62 8.67
C THR A 570 29.59 -4.42 7.76
N LEU A 571 29.72 -3.23 7.16
CA LEU A 571 30.86 -2.88 6.32
C LEU A 571 32.17 -2.78 7.14
N ILE A 572 32.12 -2.19 8.34
CA ILE A 572 33.28 -2.15 9.25
C ILE A 572 33.71 -3.58 9.62
N LEU A 573 32.76 -4.46 9.93
CA LEU A 573 33.06 -5.87 10.26
C LEU A 573 33.64 -6.62 9.06
N ASP A 574 33.10 -6.40 7.86
CA ASP A 574 33.63 -6.99 6.62
C ASP A 574 35.08 -6.55 6.37
N LEU A 575 35.40 -5.27 6.54
CA LEU A 575 36.78 -4.76 6.42
C LEU A 575 37.74 -5.37 7.45
N ILE A 576 37.29 -5.54 8.71
CA ILE A 576 38.09 -6.19 9.76
C ILE A 576 38.42 -7.64 9.36
N ILE A 577 37.44 -8.36 8.82
CA ILE A 577 37.58 -9.78 8.47
C ILE A 577 38.44 -9.95 7.21
N ILE A 578 38.27 -9.10 6.20
CA ILE A 578 39.14 -9.06 5.02
C ILE A 578 40.58 -8.81 5.45
N LYS A 579 40.83 -7.79 6.29
CA LYS A 579 42.18 -7.51 6.82
C LYS A 579 42.76 -8.69 7.60
N HIS A 580 41.96 -9.34 8.45
CA HIS A 580 42.41 -10.49 9.21
C HIS A 580 42.78 -11.68 8.31
N SER A 581 41.95 -11.98 7.31
CA SER A 581 42.18 -13.09 6.37
C SER A 581 43.42 -12.88 5.51
N LEU A 582 43.67 -11.66 5.03
CA LEU A 582 44.89 -11.30 4.28
C LEU A 582 46.16 -11.50 5.12
N ASN A 583 46.13 -11.04 6.38
CA ASN A 583 47.27 -11.18 7.30
C ASN A 583 47.60 -12.65 7.63
N GLN A 584 46.59 -13.52 7.77
CA GLN A 584 46.83 -14.96 7.98
C GLN A 584 47.39 -15.66 6.73
N GLY A 585 47.01 -15.21 5.53
CA GLY A 585 47.56 -15.70 4.27
C GLY A 585 49.07 -15.48 4.13
N HIS A 586 49.58 -14.32 4.58
CA HIS A 586 51.01 -14.03 4.56
C HIS A 586 51.83 -14.87 5.55
N HIS A 587 51.29 -15.19 6.73
CA HIS A 587 52.00 -16.05 7.69
C HIS A 587 52.12 -17.51 7.24
N HIS A 588 51.15 -18.05 6.50
CA HIS A 588 51.26 -19.40 5.94
C HIS A 588 52.13 -19.47 4.68
N GLY A 589 52.20 -18.39 3.88
CA GLY A 589 53.15 -18.28 2.77
C GLY A 589 54.61 -18.24 3.23
N ALA A 590 54.92 -17.44 4.26
CA ALA A 590 56.25 -17.38 4.84
C ALA A 590 56.70 -18.71 5.47
N LYS A 591 55.79 -19.44 6.14
CA LYS A 591 56.10 -20.76 6.73
C LYS A 591 56.36 -21.84 5.67
N LYS A 592 55.60 -21.86 4.57
CA LYS A 592 55.83 -22.82 3.46
C LYS A 592 57.12 -22.56 2.69
N HIS A 593 57.57 -21.31 2.59
CA HIS A 593 58.88 -21.00 2.01
C HIS A 593 60.04 -21.42 2.93
N HIS A 594 59.86 -21.37 4.26
CA HIS A 594 60.85 -21.88 5.20
C HIS A 594 60.94 -23.41 5.20
N GLU A 595 59.81 -24.13 5.18
CA GLU A 595 59.80 -25.61 5.10
C GLU A 595 60.31 -26.13 3.74
N LYS A 596 60.07 -25.41 2.62
CA LYS A 596 60.70 -25.77 1.33
C LYS A 596 62.20 -25.49 1.29
N GLY A 597 62.70 -24.51 2.04
CA GLY A 597 64.13 -24.26 2.20
C GLY A 597 64.84 -25.36 2.98
N GLU A 598 64.24 -25.84 4.09
CA GLU A 598 64.81 -26.92 4.91
C GLU A 598 64.81 -28.28 4.21
N HIS A 599 63.79 -28.58 3.39
CA HIS A 599 63.79 -29.84 2.61
C HIS A 599 64.76 -29.82 1.41
N GLN A 600 65.19 -28.65 0.94
CA GLN A 600 66.16 -28.55 -0.15
C GLN A 600 67.62 -28.62 0.32
N GLU A 601 67.89 -28.40 1.62
CA GLU A 601 69.20 -28.64 2.23
C GLU A 601 69.41 -30.10 2.69
N LEU A 602 68.34 -30.88 2.89
CA LEU A 602 68.43 -32.29 3.32
C LEU A 602 68.63 -33.29 2.18
N ASP A 603 68.36 -32.92 0.92
CA ASP A 603 68.55 -33.79 -0.25
C ASP A 603 69.92 -33.64 -0.95
N ILE A 604 70.83 -32.80 -0.42
CA ILE A 604 72.21 -32.69 -0.92
C ILE A 604 73.17 -33.66 -0.18
N GLY A 605 72.68 -34.40 0.83
CA GLY A 605 73.49 -35.25 1.70
C GLY A 605 73.34 -36.76 1.52
N SER A 606 72.94 -37.28 0.37
CA SER A 606 72.96 -38.73 0.12
C SER A 606 72.99 -39.05 -1.36
N ASN A 607 74.19 -39.21 -1.93
CA ASN A 607 74.57 -40.37 -2.75
C ASN A 607 76.00 -40.21 -3.25
N GLY A 608 76.91 -40.90 -2.58
CA GLY A 608 78.23 -41.24 -3.10
C GLY A 608 78.13 -42.45 -4.03
N GLU A 609 78.69 -42.26 -5.22
CA GLU A 609 79.44 -43.20 -6.08
C GLU A 609 78.85 -44.57 -6.48
N SER A 610 78.53 -44.70 -7.78
CA SER A 610 79.36 -45.49 -8.73
C SER A 610 78.96 -45.26 -10.20
N ILE A 611 79.81 -44.54 -10.96
CA ILE A 611 80.53 -44.94 -12.22
C ILE A 611 79.78 -45.98 -13.13
N ASN A 612 79.60 -45.92 -14.45
CA ASN A 612 80.04 -45.21 -15.68
C ASN A 612 78.90 -45.48 -16.72
N GLN A 613 78.65 -44.78 -17.84
CA GLN A 613 79.53 -44.43 -18.97
C GLN A 613 78.75 -43.61 -20.03
N GLN A 614 79.48 -42.73 -20.73
CA GLN A 614 79.32 -42.27 -22.12
C GLN A 614 78.36 -41.11 -22.52
N ASP A 615 79.02 -39.95 -22.73
CA ASP A 615 79.08 -39.10 -23.94
C ASP A 615 77.79 -38.65 -24.66
N VAL A 616 77.60 -37.32 -24.81
CA VAL A 616 77.98 -36.52 -26.01
C VAL A 616 77.49 -35.05 -25.82
N LYS A 617 78.44 -34.10 -25.97
CA LYS A 617 78.41 -32.73 -26.56
C LYS A 617 77.05 -31.99 -26.68
N SER A 618 76.92 -30.68 -26.52
CA SER A 618 77.85 -29.58 -26.79
C SER A 618 77.43 -28.28 -26.10
N ASP A 619 78.44 -27.50 -25.71
CA ASP A 619 78.39 -26.08 -25.42
C ASP A 619 77.73 -25.24 -26.55
N GLN A 620 77.00 -24.18 -26.16
CA GLN A 620 77.28 -22.85 -26.71
C GLN A 620 76.75 -21.70 -25.82
N LYS A 621 77.72 -20.98 -25.26
CA LYS A 621 77.72 -19.57 -24.82
C LYS A 621 76.87 -18.64 -25.70
N LEU A 622 76.24 -17.64 -25.07
CA LEU A 622 76.42 -16.19 -25.33
C LEU A 622 75.48 -15.39 -24.41
N GLN A 623 75.97 -14.78 -23.33
CA GLN A 623 76.48 -13.40 -23.21
C GLN A 623 75.55 -12.27 -23.75
N ALA A 624 75.09 -11.47 -22.79
CA ALA A 624 74.96 -10.01 -22.79
C ALA A 624 74.11 -9.31 -23.88
N LYS A 625 73.08 -8.56 -23.44
CA LYS A 625 73.17 -7.09 -23.39
C LYS A 625 72.01 -6.44 -22.65
N SER A 626 72.38 -5.37 -21.96
CA SER A 626 71.60 -4.35 -21.29
C SER A 626 70.95 -3.36 -22.27
N ASP A 627 69.86 -2.77 -21.77
CA ASP A 627 69.43 -1.37 -21.92
C ASP A 627 68.77 -0.82 -23.19
N ILE A 628 67.77 0.04 -22.89
CA ILE A 628 67.37 1.30 -23.54
C ILE A 628 66.11 1.33 -24.44
N LEU A 629 65.13 2.13 -23.97
CA LEU A 629 64.13 2.98 -24.67
C LEU A 629 63.10 2.25 -25.58
N GLN A 630 61.84 2.65 -25.77
CA GLN A 630 61.14 3.93 -25.70
C GLN A 630 59.64 3.63 -25.89
N SER A 631 58.73 4.39 -25.29
CA SER A 631 57.37 4.62 -25.83
C SER A 631 57.46 5.33 -27.19
N PRO A 632 56.52 5.22 -28.15
CA PRO A 632 55.14 5.75 -28.06
C PRO A 632 54.10 4.79 -28.71
N GLN A 633 52.78 4.92 -28.60
CA GLN A 633 51.82 6.03 -28.65
C GLN A 633 50.64 5.75 -27.71
#